data_AF-A0A1G6F4A1-F1
#
_entry.id   AF-A0A1G6F4A1-F1
#
_cell.length_a   1.000
_cell.length_b   1.000
_cell.length_c   1.000
_cell.angle_alpha   90.00
_cell.angle_beta   90.00
_cell.angle_gamma   90.00
#
_symmetry.space_group_name_H-M   'P 1'
#
loop_
_entity.id
_entity.type
_entity.pdbx_description
1 polymer ?
#
loop_
_entity_poly.entity_id
_entity_poly.type
_entity_poly.pdbx_seq_one_letter_code
_entity_poly.pdbx_strand_id
1 'polypeptide(L)'
;MGIGFGYYILIGAIALVSWLVSNQLKKKFAKYSKVHLRNNMSGKEIAEKMLADNGIRDVKVISVAGQLSDHYNPKDKTVNLSEPVYEQRNAAAAAVAAHECGHAVQHAQAYSWLQLRTKLVPAVNISSKMSQWLIIGGLVLGAAAGMGMGYWVAVVGLVMMAMATVFSFITLPVEYDASNRALAWLENKNMLSQEEHAAAKDALKWAARTYVVAAIGALASLLYWALQIFGNRN
;
A
#
# COMPACT_ATOMS: atom_id res chain seq x y z
N MET A 1 -10.59 19.61 -28.11
CA MET A 1 -10.49 18.17 -27.83
C MET A 1 -10.43 18.00 -26.31
N GLY A 2 -11.59 17.74 -25.69
CA GLY A 2 -11.69 17.72 -24.22
C GLY A 2 -11.25 16.37 -23.65
N ILE A 3 -10.94 16.34 -22.35
CA ILE A 3 -10.86 15.10 -21.58
C ILE A 3 -12.18 14.34 -21.83
N GLY A 4 -12.10 13.22 -22.54
CA GLY A 4 -13.28 12.51 -23.01
C GLY A 4 -14.12 11.98 -21.84
N PHE A 5 -15.44 11.87 -22.04
CA PHE A 5 -16.36 11.29 -21.06
C PHE A 5 -15.90 9.93 -20.51
N GLY A 6 -15.20 9.14 -21.33
CA GLY A 6 -14.56 7.88 -20.93
C GLY A 6 -13.53 7.99 -19.80
N TYR A 7 -12.79 9.11 -19.69
CA TYR A 7 -11.85 9.34 -18.57
C TYR A 7 -12.59 9.45 -17.24
N TYR A 8 -13.68 10.24 -17.22
CA TYR A 8 -14.48 10.45 -16.02
C TYR A 8 -15.19 9.18 -15.58
N ILE A 9 -15.66 8.36 -16.54
CA ILE A 9 -16.19 7.03 -16.24
C ILE A 9 -15.09 6.15 -15.62
N LEU A 10 -13.89 6.12 -16.22
CA LEU A 10 -12.79 5.29 -15.74
C LEU A 10 -12.37 5.67 -14.32
N ILE A 11 -12.11 6.95 -14.07
CA ILE A 11 -11.74 7.44 -12.74
C ILE A 11 -12.89 7.26 -11.76
N GLY A 12 -14.13 7.53 -12.17
CA GLY A 12 -15.31 7.31 -11.34
C GLY A 12 -15.44 5.85 -10.89
N ALA A 13 -15.24 4.90 -11.81
CA ALA A 13 -15.27 3.48 -11.52
C ALA A 13 -14.12 3.05 -10.59
N ILE A 14 -12.88 3.48 -10.85
CA ILE A 14 -11.73 3.18 -9.99
C ILE A 14 -11.93 3.78 -8.59
N ALA A 15 -12.40 5.03 -8.50
CA ALA A 15 -12.68 5.71 -7.25
C ALA A 15 -13.77 4.99 -6.46
N LEU A 16 -14.84 4.56 -7.12
CA LEU A 16 -15.92 3.80 -6.49
C LEU A 16 -15.43 2.46 -5.93
N VAL A 17 -14.68 1.69 -6.71
CA VAL A 17 -14.12 0.41 -6.26
C VAL A 17 -13.14 0.62 -5.10
N SER A 18 -12.27 1.63 -5.20
CA SER A 18 -11.32 2.00 -4.14
C SER A 18 -12.04 2.37 -2.85
N TRP A 19 -13.11 3.15 -2.95
CA TRP A 19 -13.96 3.52 -1.82
C TRP A 19 -14.65 2.31 -1.20
N LEU A 20 -15.23 1.41 -2.02
CA LEU A 20 -15.89 0.19 -1.53
C LEU A 20 -14.92 -0.71 -0.77
N VAL A 21 -13.71 -0.95 -1.30
CA VAL A 21 -12.70 -1.80 -0.66
C VAL A 21 -12.17 -1.14 0.62
N SER A 22 -11.89 0.16 0.60
CA SER A 22 -11.45 0.90 1.79
C SER A 22 -12.52 0.92 2.88
N ASN A 23 -13.80 1.06 2.51
CA ASN A 23 -14.91 1.01 3.46
C ASN A 23 -15.06 -0.40 4.05
N GLN A 24 -14.87 -1.45 3.25
CA GLN A 24 -14.86 -2.82 3.77
C GLN A 24 -13.70 -3.08 4.73
N LEU A 25 -12.48 -2.62 4.42
CA LEU A 25 -11.34 -2.69 5.34
C LEU A 25 -11.68 -2.03 6.68
N LYS A 26 -12.22 -0.80 6.67
CA LYS A 26 -12.63 -0.09 7.89
C LYS A 26 -13.69 -0.87 8.68
N LYS A 27 -14.71 -1.41 8.02
CA LYS A 27 -15.75 -2.24 8.66
C LYS A 27 -15.17 -3.49 9.30
N LYS A 28 -14.22 -4.15 8.63
CA LYS A 28 -13.53 -5.33 9.15
C LYS A 28 -12.66 -5.00 10.36
N PHE A 29 -11.87 -3.93 10.26
CA PHE A 29 -11.07 -3.45 11.38
C PHE A 29 -11.94 -3.12 12.60
N ALA A 30 -13.05 -2.41 12.41
CA ALA A 30 -14.00 -2.09 13.49
C ALA A 30 -14.74 -3.32 14.06
N LYS A 31 -14.93 -4.37 13.26
CA LYS A 31 -15.47 -5.65 13.74
C LYS A 31 -14.44 -6.39 14.57
N TYR A 32 -13.21 -6.50 14.07
CA TYR A 32 -12.15 -7.31 14.67
C TYR A 32 -11.43 -6.63 15.84
N SER A 33 -11.57 -5.31 15.99
CA SER A 33 -11.16 -4.60 17.20
C SER A 33 -11.96 -5.01 18.45
N LYS A 34 -13.12 -5.65 18.27
CA LYS A 34 -13.96 -6.16 19.37
C LYS A 34 -13.60 -7.60 19.79
N VAL A 35 -12.82 -8.31 18.97
CA VAL A 35 -12.39 -9.69 19.23
C VAL A 35 -11.14 -9.64 20.10
N HIS A 36 -11.33 -9.74 21.42
CA HIS A 36 -10.22 -9.66 22.38
C HIS A 36 -9.34 -10.90 22.32
N LEU A 37 -8.03 -10.71 22.50
CA LEU A 37 -7.08 -11.81 22.51
C LEU A 37 -7.11 -12.56 23.84
N ARG A 38 -7.18 -13.89 23.77
CA ARG A 38 -7.11 -14.75 24.95
C ARG A 38 -5.79 -14.66 25.71
N ASN A 39 -4.68 -14.39 25.00
CA ASN A 39 -3.37 -14.22 25.62
C ASN A 39 -3.17 -12.84 26.29
N ASN A 40 -4.15 -11.94 26.14
CA ASN A 40 -4.16 -10.57 26.69
C ASN A 40 -2.95 -9.71 26.31
N MET A 41 -2.24 -10.05 25.22
CA MET A 41 -1.11 -9.26 24.73
C MET A 41 -1.61 -8.03 23.95
N SER A 42 -0.96 -6.90 24.17
CA SER A 42 -1.14 -5.68 23.39
C SER A 42 -0.44 -5.78 22.02
N GLY A 43 -0.82 -4.92 21.07
CA GLY A 43 -0.10 -4.85 19.79
C GLY A 43 1.39 -4.56 19.97
N LYS A 44 1.77 -3.72 20.95
CA LYS A 44 3.16 -3.51 21.34
C LYS A 44 3.85 -4.84 21.73
N GLU A 45 3.27 -5.58 22.66
CA GLU A 45 3.86 -6.84 23.16
C GLU A 45 3.94 -7.90 22.05
N ILE A 46 2.93 -7.96 21.17
CA ILE A 46 2.95 -8.83 19.98
C ILE A 46 4.12 -8.46 19.06
N ALA A 47 4.31 -7.16 18.77
CA ALA A 47 5.40 -6.69 17.92
C ALA A 47 6.77 -6.99 18.54
N GLU A 48 6.98 -6.62 19.81
CA GLU A 48 8.24 -6.88 20.52
C GLU A 48 8.56 -8.38 20.55
N LYS A 49 7.54 -9.22 20.79
CA LYS A 49 7.72 -10.67 20.80
C LYS A 49 8.06 -11.22 19.41
N MET A 50 7.39 -10.76 18.35
CA MET A 50 7.68 -11.22 16.98
C MET A 50 9.10 -10.82 16.54
N LEU A 51 9.52 -9.60 16.84
CA LEU A 51 10.89 -9.13 16.56
C LEU A 51 11.91 -9.99 17.31
N ALA A 52 11.71 -10.21 18.62
CA ALA A 52 12.59 -11.03 19.44
C ALA A 52 12.69 -12.48 18.94
N ASP A 53 11.56 -13.10 18.59
CA ASP A 53 11.49 -14.47 18.07
C ASP A 53 12.18 -14.61 16.69
N ASN A 54 12.34 -13.51 15.95
CA ASN A 54 13.09 -13.45 14.69
C ASN A 54 14.54 -12.96 14.86
N GLY A 55 15.01 -12.77 16.11
CA GLY A 55 16.38 -12.33 16.40
C GLY A 55 16.65 -10.85 16.12
N ILE A 56 15.60 -10.04 15.90
CA ILE A 56 15.70 -8.61 15.60
C ILE A 56 15.70 -7.84 16.93
N ARG A 57 16.81 -7.16 17.24
CA ARG A 57 17.01 -6.44 18.52
C ARG A 57 17.30 -4.95 18.36
N ASP A 58 17.54 -4.52 17.13
CA ASP A 58 17.88 -3.15 16.75
C ASP A 58 16.66 -2.36 16.23
N VAL A 59 15.46 -2.98 16.25
CA VAL A 59 14.19 -2.34 15.89
C VAL A 59 13.40 -2.01 17.15
N LYS A 60 12.96 -0.76 17.27
CA LYS A 60 12.12 -0.29 18.39
C LYS A 60 10.65 -0.30 18.01
N VAL A 61 9.77 -0.62 18.96
CA VAL A 61 8.31 -0.49 18.79
C VAL A 61 7.87 0.80 19.46
N ILE A 62 7.24 1.71 18.72
CA ILE A 62 6.79 3.01 19.24
C ILE A 62 5.33 3.29 18.87
N SER A 63 4.67 4.11 19.69
CA SER A 63 3.32 4.60 19.41
C SER A 63 3.39 5.88 18.58
N VAL A 64 2.50 5.99 17.60
CA VAL A 64 2.31 7.20 16.78
C VAL A 64 0.85 7.64 16.79
N ALA A 65 0.62 8.95 16.74
CA ALA A 65 -0.73 9.49 16.71
C ALA A 65 -1.48 9.10 15.42
N GLY A 66 -2.81 9.02 15.52
CA GLY A 66 -3.71 8.77 14.39
C GLY A 66 -4.33 7.37 14.39
N GLN A 67 -4.94 7.00 13.27
CA GLN A 67 -5.54 5.68 13.03
C GLN A 67 -5.08 5.15 11.69
N LEU A 68 -4.76 3.86 11.59
CA LEU A 68 -4.26 3.23 10.35
C LEU A 68 -3.01 3.95 9.80
N SER A 69 -2.22 4.53 10.69
CA SER A 69 -0.93 5.18 10.41
C SER A 69 0.26 4.25 10.69
N ASP A 70 -0.03 2.98 10.95
CA ASP A 70 0.92 1.93 11.25
C ASP A 70 1.88 1.70 10.08
N HIS A 71 3.18 1.65 10.37
CA HIS A 71 4.20 1.36 9.37
C HIS A 71 5.54 0.97 10.00
N TYR A 72 6.30 0.12 9.33
CA TYR A 72 7.73 -0.05 9.59
C TYR A 72 8.56 1.02 8.88
N ASN A 73 9.47 1.65 9.61
CA ASN A 73 10.45 2.59 9.08
C ASN A 73 11.85 1.93 9.04
N PRO A 74 12.39 1.58 7.86
CA PRO A 74 13.71 0.95 7.74
C PRO A 74 14.88 1.90 8.02
N LYS A 75 14.68 3.22 7.89
CA LYS A 75 15.74 4.22 8.11
C LYS A 75 16.02 4.39 9.60
N ASP A 76 14.96 4.55 10.39
CA ASP A 76 15.06 4.77 11.84
C ASP A 76 14.97 3.45 12.63
N LYS A 77 14.71 2.34 11.93
CA LYS A 77 14.50 0.99 12.49
C LYS A 77 13.43 1.02 13.58
N THR A 78 12.23 1.47 13.21
CA THR A 78 11.08 1.51 14.12
C THR A 78 9.87 0.83 13.52
N VAL A 79 9.15 0.06 14.33
CA VAL A 79 7.76 -0.35 14.08
C VAL A 79 6.89 0.70 14.74
N ASN A 80 6.24 1.52 13.91
CA ASN A 80 5.37 2.60 14.36
C ASN A 80 3.94 2.08 14.36
N LEU A 81 3.30 1.99 15.53
CA LEU A 81 1.93 1.54 15.66
C LEU A 81 1.05 2.71 16.08
N SER A 82 -0.11 2.84 15.44
CA SER A 82 -1.14 3.80 15.85
C SER A 82 -1.60 3.49 17.27
N GLU A 83 -2.03 4.50 18.04
CA GLU A 83 -2.53 4.32 19.41
C GLU A 83 -3.57 3.16 19.55
N PRO A 84 -4.55 3.02 18.64
CA PRO A 84 -5.53 1.92 18.69
C PRO A 84 -4.95 0.54 18.37
N VAL A 85 -3.71 0.45 17.88
CA VAL A 85 -3.00 -0.81 17.64
C VAL A 85 -1.99 -1.05 18.76
N TYR A 86 -1.25 -0.02 19.15
CA TYR A 86 -0.17 -0.11 20.14
C TYR A 86 -0.66 -0.63 21.50
N GLU A 87 -1.76 -0.08 22.03
CA GLU A 87 -2.24 -0.41 23.39
C GLU A 87 -3.33 -1.49 23.43
N GLN A 88 -4.02 -1.71 22.31
CA GLN A 88 -5.18 -2.58 22.27
C GLN A 88 -4.80 -4.06 22.22
N ARG A 89 -5.70 -4.90 22.76
CA ARG A 89 -5.51 -6.35 22.97
C ARG A 89 -6.53 -7.16 22.19
N ASN A 90 -6.60 -6.91 20.89
CA ASN A 90 -7.59 -7.51 20.01
C ASN A 90 -6.96 -8.06 18.72
N ALA A 91 -7.73 -8.85 17.98
CA ALA A 91 -7.27 -9.52 16.76
C ALA A 91 -6.81 -8.54 15.68
N ALA A 92 -7.42 -7.36 15.57
CA ALA A 92 -7.02 -6.34 14.62
C ALA A 92 -5.64 -5.74 14.97
N ALA A 93 -5.41 -5.43 16.26
CA ALA A 93 -4.14 -4.94 16.76
C ALA A 93 -3.02 -5.96 16.58
N ALA A 94 -3.26 -7.24 16.91
CA ALA A 94 -2.29 -8.31 16.67
C ALA A 94 -1.94 -8.47 15.19
N ALA A 95 -2.93 -8.39 14.31
CA ALA A 95 -2.73 -8.53 12.87
C ALA A 95 -1.84 -7.42 12.31
N VAL A 96 -2.13 -6.16 12.64
CA VAL A 96 -1.37 -5.01 12.15
C VAL A 96 0.03 -4.98 12.76
N ALA A 97 0.16 -5.17 14.07
CA ALA A 97 1.46 -5.21 14.73
C ALA A 97 2.39 -6.30 14.15
N ALA A 98 1.85 -7.50 13.92
CA ALA A 98 2.60 -8.59 13.29
C ALA A 98 2.93 -8.30 11.82
N HIS A 99 2.03 -7.64 11.07
CA HIS A 99 2.28 -7.22 9.69
C HIS A 99 3.46 -6.25 9.58
N GLU A 100 3.50 -5.22 10.43
CA GLU A 100 4.62 -4.27 10.45
C GLU A 100 5.94 -4.94 10.86
N CYS A 101 5.87 -5.90 11.78
CA CYS A 101 7.03 -6.73 12.09
C CYS A 101 7.43 -7.63 10.91
N GLY A 102 6.49 -8.03 10.06
CA GLY A 102 6.75 -8.70 8.78
C GLY A 102 7.66 -7.87 7.87
N HIS A 103 7.45 -6.56 7.78
CA HIS A 103 8.36 -5.65 7.07
C HIS A 103 9.74 -5.53 7.73
N ALA A 104 9.81 -5.53 9.06
CA ALA A 104 11.09 -5.58 9.77
C ALA A 104 11.85 -6.88 9.47
N VAL A 105 11.16 -8.03 9.41
CA VAL A 105 11.74 -9.32 9.03
C VAL A 105 12.21 -9.32 7.58
N GLN A 106 11.41 -8.77 6.65
CA GLN A 106 11.84 -8.60 5.25
C GLN A 106 13.13 -7.77 5.15
N HIS A 107 13.21 -6.69 5.93
CA HIS A 107 14.38 -5.82 5.95
C HIS A 107 15.61 -6.56 6.50
N ALA A 108 15.47 -7.27 7.62
CA ALA A 108 16.53 -8.07 8.22
C ALA A 108 17.03 -9.19 7.28
N GLN A 109 16.16 -9.75 6.45
CA GLN A 109 16.49 -10.80 5.48
C GLN A 109 16.90 -10.27 4.10
N ALA A 110 17.08 -8.95 3.94
CA ALA A 110 17.43 -8.33 2.67
C ALA A 110 16.48 -8.73 1.51
N TYR A 111 15.17 -8.79 1.79
CA TYR A 111 14.16 -9.19 0.81
C TYR A 111 14.20 -8.28 -0.44
N SER A 112 14.45 -8.88 -1.60
CA SER A 112 14.76 -8.17 -2.84
C SER A 112 13.66 -7.20 -3.29
N TRP A 113 12.40 -7.60 -3.17
CA TRP A 113 11.26 -6.74 -3.53
C TRP A 113 11.12 -5.53 -2.60
N LEU A 114 11.41 -5.68 -1.31
CA LEU A 114 11.43 -4.55 -0.37
C LEU A 114 12.55 -3.57 -0.75
N GLN A 115 13.75 -4.08 -1.06
CA GLN A 115 14.86 -3.23 -1.50
C GLN A 115 14.53 -2.48 -2.80
N LEU A 116 13.90 -3.16 -3.76
CA LEU A 116 13.46 -2.54 -5.01
C LEU A 116 12.43 -1.45 -4.74
N ARG A 117 11.41 -1.72 -3.92
CA ARG A 117 10.43 -0.72 -3.46
C ARG A 117 11.15 0.50 -2.89
N THR A 118 12.02 0.31 -1.90
CA THR A 118 12.73 1.41 -1.22
C THR A 118 13.54 2.28 -2.19
N LYS A 119 14.25 1.68 -3.15
CA LYS A 119 15.03 2.42 -4.15
C LYS A 119 14.17 3.25 -5.10
N LEU A 120 12.94 2.82 -5.38
CA LEU A 120 12.03 3.51 -6.29
C LEU A 120 11.23 4.65 -5.64
N VAL A 121 11.06 4.65 -4.32
CA VAL A 121 10.25 5.65 -3.59
C VAL A 121 10.56 7.11 -3.99
N PRO A 122 11.84 7.57 -4.06
CA PRO A 122 12.12 8.96 -4.42
C PRO A 122 11.66 9.32 -5.83
N ALA A 123 11.91 8.44 -6.80
CA ALA A 123 11.50 8.65 -8.19
C ALA A 123 9.97 8.69 -8.32
N VAL A 124 9.27 7.80 -7.61
CA VAL A 124 7.80 7.68 -7.65
C VAL A 124 7.11 8.86 -6.97
N ASN A 125 7.68 9.40 -5.89
CA ASN A 125 7.14 10.60 -5.23
C ASN A 125 7.13 11.83 -6.15
N ILE A 126 8.14 11.95 -7.01
CA ILE A 126 8.20 12.99 -8.04
C ILE A 126 7.24 12.63 -9.19
N SER A 127 7.30 11.38 -9.65
CA SER A 127 6.55 10.93 -10.83
C SER A 127 5.04 11.01 -10.65
N SER A 128 4.55 10.61 -9.48
CA SER A 128 3.11 10.54 -9.18
C SER A 128 2.46 11.91 -9.06
N LYS A 129 3.21 12.92 -8.58
CA LYS A 129 2.70 14.29 -8.45
C LYS A 129 2.66 15.02 -9.78
N MET A 130 3.62 14.76 -10.67
CA MET A 130 3.80 15.54 -11.90
C MET A 130 3.19 14.87 -13.14
N SER A 131 3.04 13.55 -13.15
CA SER A 131 2.61 12.79 -14.33
C SER A 131 1.29 13.31 -14.93
N GLN A 132 0.26 13.47 -14.11
CA GLN A 132 -1.05 13.93 -14.56
C GLN A 132 -1.00 15.37 -15.12
N TRP A 133 -0.24 16.26 -14.49
CA TRP A 133 -0.06 17.63 -14.97
C TRP A 133 0.71 17.70 -16.30
N LEU A 134 1.74 16.87 -16.45
CA LEU A 134 2.51 16.80 -17.68
C LEU A 134 1.70 16.18 -18.83
N ILE A 135 0.89 15.16 -18.55
CA ILE A 135 0.00 14.58 -19.56
C ILE A 135 -1.03 15.62 -20.02
N ILE A 136 -1.77 16.23 -19.09
CA ILE A 136 -2.81 17.20 -19.42
C ILE A 136 -2.19 18.44 -20.08
N GLY A 137 -1.12 18.99 -19.48
CA GLY A 137 -0.42 20.16 -20.01
C GLY A 137 0.19 19.90 -21.38
N GLY A 138 0.80 18.74 -21.60
CA GLY A 138 1.35 18.34 -22.88
C GLY A 138 0.29 18.22 -23.97
N LEU A 139 -0.87 17.61 -23.66
CA LEU A 139 -1.99 17.52 -24.59
C LEU A 139 -2.58 18.89 -24.93
N VAL A 140 -2.74 19.77 -23.94
CA VAL A 140 -3.23 21.14 -24.16
C VAL A 140 -2.25 21.95 -25.01
N LEU A 141 -0.96 21.88 -24.71
CA LEU A 141 0.09 22.55 -25.48
C LEU A 141 0.16 22.02 -26.92
N GLY A 142 0.04 20.71 -27.11
CA GLY A 142 0.00 20.09 -28.44
C GLY A 142 -1.22 20.54 -29.25
N ALA A 143 -2.38 20.68 -28.61
CA ALA A 143 -3.61 21.15 -29.26
C ALA A 143 -3.62 22.66 -29.54
N ALA A 144 -3.03 23.49 -28.68
CA ALA A 144 -3.06 24.94 -28.78
C ALA A 144 -1.93 25.53 -29.63
N ALA A 145 -0.74 24.91 -29.60
CA ALA A 145 0.47 25.53 -30.15
C ALA A 145 0.93 24.95 -31.49
N GLY A 146 0.33 23.85 -31.98
CA GLY A 146 0.81 23.13 -33.18
C GLY A 146 2.26 22.62 -33.08
N MET A 147 2.88 22.77 -31.91
CA MET A 147 4.27 22.41 -31.65
C MET A 147 4.36 20.95 -31.26
N GLY A 148 5.22 20.19 -31.94
CA GLY A 148 5.57 18.80 -31.58
C GLY A 148 6.12 18.65 -30.17
N MET A 149 6.45 19.75 -29.47
CA MET A 149 6.91 19.74 -28.08
C MET A 149 5.83 19.28 -27.09
N GLY A 150 4.56 19.63 -27.29
CA GLY A 150 3.46 19.24 -26.38
C GLY A 150 3.28 17.71 -26.30
N TYR A 151 3.47 17.03 -27.44
CA TYR A 151 3.49 15.57 -27.49
C TYR A 151 4.59 14.98 -26.60
N TRP A 152 5.82 15.48 -26.70
CA TRP A 152 6.93 15.00 -25.88
C TRP A 152 6.72 15.25 -24.39
N VAL A 153 6.11 16.39 -24.02
CA VAL A 153 5.71 16.67 -22.64
C VAL A 153 4.69 15.65 -22.13
N ALA A 154 3.68 15.30 -22.95
CA ALA A 154 2.70 14.29 -22.60
C ALA A 154 3.32 12.88 -22.47
N VAL A 155 4.26 12.53 -23.36
CA VAL A 155 5.01 11.25 -23.30
C VAL A 155 5.87 11.16 -22.03
N VAL A 156 6.56 12.24 -21.63
CA VAL A 156 7.29 12.27 -20.36
C VAL A 156 6.35 12.04 -19.19
N GLY A 157 5.18 12.71 -19.19
CA GLY A 157 4.15 12.46 -18.19
C GLY A 157 3.66 11.01 -18.16
N LEU A 158 3.50 10.38 -19.33
CA LEU A 158 3.12 8.97 -19.46
C LEU A 158 4.19 8.03 -18.90
N VAL A 159 5.47 8.28 -19.18
CA VAL A 159 6.60 7.52 -18.60
C VAL A 159 6.61 7.65 -17.08
N MET A 160 6.36 8.85 -16.55
CA MET A 160 6.26 9.09 -15.12
C MET A 160 5.10 8.33 -14.47
N MET A 161 3.96 8.24 -15.14
CA MET A 161 2.85 7.39 -14.71
C MET A 161 3.20 5.91 -14.81
N ALA A 162 3.89 5.47 -15.86
CA ALA A 162 4.34 4.09 -16.00
C ALA A 162 5.25 3.67 -14.84
N MET A 163 6.17 4.54 -14.40
CA MET A 163 6.98 4.30 -13.20
C MET A 163 6.13 4.13 -11.94
N ALA A 164 5.09 4.97 -11.75
CA ALA A 164 4.18 4.83 -10.62
C ALA A 164 3.35 3.54 -10.69
N THR A 165 2.90 3.14 -11.89
CA THR A 165 2.21 1.88 -12.12
C THR A 165 3.12 0.70 -11.78
N VAL A 166 4.36 0.67 -12.29
CA VAL A 166 5.33 -0.39 -11.95
C VAL A 166 5.56 -0.47 -10.44
N PHE A 167 5.69 0.67 -9.76
CA PHE A 167 5.84 0.71 -8.30
C PHE A 167 4.65 0.09 -7.56
N SER A 168 3.42 0.32 -8.02
CA SER A 168 2.23 -0.29 -7.41
C SER A 168 2.28 -1.83 -7.49
N PHE A 169 2.74 -2.39 -8.60
CA PHE A 169 2.90 -3.85 -8.77
C PHE A 169 4.05 -4.41 -7.95
N ILE A 170 5.16 -3.68 -7.82
CA ILE A 170 6.29 -4.06 -6.95
C ILE A 170 5.90 -4.05 -5.48
N THR A 171 4.96 -3.18 -5.09
CA THR A 171 4.46 -3.09 -3.72
C THR A 171 3.62 -4.32 -3.34
N LEU A 172 2.85 -4.89 -4.28
CA LEU A 172 2.01 -6.08 -4.01
C LEU A 172 2.77 -7.25 -3.36
N PRO A 173 3.84 -7.82 -3.94
CA PRO A 173 4.55 -8.94 -3.33
C PRO A 173 5.11 -8.60 -1.95
N VAL A 174 5.53 -7.35 -1.72
CA VAL A 174 6.02 -6.89 -0.42
C VAL A 174 4.94 -6.96 0.65
N GLU A 175 3.74 -6.45 0.37
CA GLU A 175 2.62 -6.42 1.33
C GLU A 175 2.03 -7.83 1.58
N TYR A 176 1.97 -8.67 0.53
CA TYR A 176 1.54 -10.06 0.67
C TYR A 176 2.54 -10.90 1.48
N ASP A 177 3.84 -10.75 1.21
CA ASP A 177 4.89 -11.48 1.93
C ASP A 177 4.95 -11.05 3.41
N ALA A 178 4.81 -9.77 3.71
CA ALA A 178 4.71 -9.28 5.10
C ALA A 178 3.51 -9.88 5.84
N SER A 179 2.34 -9.90 5.20
CA SER A 179 1.13 -10.54 5.74
C SER A 179 1.29 -12.04 5.95
N ASN A 180 1.93 -12.74 5.00
CA ASN A 180 2.18 -14.18 5.12
C ASN A 180 3.12 -14.50 6.28
N ARG A 181 4.19 -13.71 6.47
CA ARG A 181 5.11 -13.84 7.61
C ARG A 181 4.42 -13.58 8.93
N ALA A 182 3.59 -12.55 8.99
CA ALA A 182 2.80 -12.21 10.17
C ALA A 182 1.88 -13.36 10.58
N LEU A 183 1.06 -13.86 9.65
CA LEU A 183 0.13 -14.95 9.92
C LEU A 183 0.86 -16.25 10.27
N ALA A 184 1.92 -16.59 9.54
CA ALA A 184 2.72 -17.77 9.82
C ALA A 184 3.34 -17.71 11.23
N TRP A 185 3.84 -16.54 11.65
CA TRP A 185 4.36 -16.38 13.01
C TRP A 185 3.27 -16.49 14.08
N LEU A 186 2.12 -15.81 13.87
CA LEU A 186 0.98 -15.86 14.80
C LEU A 186 0.47 -17.29 15.00
N GLU A 187 0.42 -18.08 13.93
CA GLU A 187 0.05 -19.50 13.94
C GLU A 187 1.12 -20.37 14.60
N ASN A 188 2.37 -20.32 14.12
CA ASN A 188 3.46 -21.17 14.61
C ASN A 188 3.82 -20.96 16.09
N LYS A 189 3.60 -19.75 16.61
CA LYS A 189 3.85 -19.42 18.01
C LYS A 189 2.61 -19.58 18.90
N ASN A 190 1.48 -20.06 18.35
CA ASN A 190 0.21 -20.18 19.07
C ASN A 190 -0.21 -18.87 19.76
N MET A 191 -0.04 -17.74 19.05
CA MET A 191 -0.37 -16.42 19.59
C MET A 191 -1.87 -16.15 19.60
N LEU A 192 -2.61 -16.77 18.67
CA LEU A 192 -4.04 -16.53 18.48
C LEU A 192 -4.83 -17.83 18.58
N SER A 193 -6.05 -17.74 19.13
CA SER A 193 -7.04 -18.80 18.97
C SER A 193 -7.52 -18.91 17.52
N GLN A 194 -8.23 -19.99 17.17
CA GLN A 194 -8.72 -20.19 15.80
C GLN A 194 -9.63 -19.04 15.32
N GLU A 195 -10.48 -18.50 16.21
CA GLU A 195 -11.34 -17.36 15.91
C GLU A 195 -10.54 -16.06 15.70
N GLU A 196 -9.60 -15.77 16.60
CA GLU A 196 -8.71 -14.61 16.52
C GLU A 196 -7.84 -14.65 15.26
N HIS A 197 -7.31 -15.83 14.91
CA HIS A 197 -6.51 -16.02 13.71
C HIS A 197 -7.33 -15.82 12.42
N ALA A 198 -8.57 -16.33 12.38
CA ALA A 198 -9.48 -16.09 11.26
C ALA A 198 -9.81 -14.58 11.11
N ALA A 199 -9.99 -13.87 12.23
CA ALA A 199 -10.18 -12.42 12.25
C ALA A 199 -8.94 -11.66 11.72
N ALA A 200 -7.75 -12.02 12.21
CA ALA A 200 -6.49 -11.42 11.75
C ALA A 200 -6.25 -11.65 10.24
N LYS A 201 -6.46 -12.88 9.77
CA LYS A 201 -6.33 -13.23 8.36
C LYS A 201 -7.30 -12.47 7.46
N ASP A 202 -8.57 -12.32 7.87
CA ASP A 202 -9.52 -11.55 7.08
C ASP A 202 -9.20 -10.05 7.09
N ALA A 203 -8.75 -9.49 8.21
CA ALA A 203 -8.27 -8.10 8.28
C ALA A 203 -7.13 -7.83 7.28
N LEU A 204 -6.07 -8.64 7.32
CA LEU A 204 -4.92 -8.50 6.41
C LEU A 204 -5.30 -8.74 4.95
N LYS A 205 -6.24 -9.65 4.68
CA LYS A 205 -6.76 -9.88 3.34
C LYS A 205 -7.44 -8.63 2.76
N TRP A 206 -8.23 -7.91 3.56
CA TRP A 206 -8.86 -6.67 3.11
C TRP A 206 -7.87 -5.52 3.00
N ALA A 207 -6.82 -5.48 3.84
CA ALA A 207 -5.72 -4.55 3.69
C ALA A 207 -4.98 -4.78 2.35
N ALA A 208 -4.59 -6.01 2.04
CA ALA A 208 -3.92 -6.34 0.78
C ALA A 208 -4.76 -5.98 -0.47
N ARG A 209 -6.09 -6.07 -0.38
CA ARG A 209 -7.00 -5.70 -1.48
C ARG A 209 -6.97 -4.21 -1.83
N THR A 210 -6.63 -3.32 -0.89
CA THR A 210 -6.50 -1.88 -1.21
C THR A 210 -5.35 -1.65 -2.20
N TYR A 211 -4.23 -2.36 -2.01
CA TYR A 211 -3.09 -2.31 -2.92
C TYR A 211 -3.41 -2.91 -4.29
N VAL A 212 -4.18 -4.01 -4.34
CA VAL A 212 -4.62 -4.61 -5.62
C VAL A 212 -5.45 -3.62 -6.43
N VAL A 213 -6.42 -2.95 -5.78
CA VAL A 213 -7.24 -1.95 -6.45
C VAL A 213 -6.39 -0.77 -6.94
N ALA A 214 -5.44 -0.31 -6.12
CA ALA A 214 -4.52 0.75 -6.51
C ALA A 214 -3.68 0.36 -7.75
N ALA A 215 -3.18 -0.87 -7.80
CA ALA A 215 -2.38 -1.34 -8.94
C ALA A 215 -3.20 -1.47 -10.23
N ILE A 216 -4.41 -2.03 -10.15
CA ILE A 216 -5.32 -2.12 -11.30
C ILE A 216 -5.73 -0.71 -11.77
N GLY A 217 -6.03 0.19 -10.84
CA GLY A 217 -6.38 1.58 -11.14
C GLY A 217 -5.24 2.35 -11.82
N ALA A 218 -4.00 2.15 -11.36
CA ALA A 218 -2.81 2.74 -11.98
C ALA A 218 -2.56 2.19 -13.39
N LEU A 219 -2.78 0.89 -13.61
CA LEU A 219 -2.66 0.27 -14.93
C LEU A 219 -3.76 0.76 -15.90
N ALA A 220 -5.00 0.80 -15.44
CA ALA A 220 -6.13 1.30 -16.21
C ALA A 220 -5.91 2.75 -16.65
N SER A 221 -5.48 3.62 -15.73
CA SER A 221 -5.12 5.02 -16.03
C SER A 221 -3.97 5.11 -17.03
N LEU A 222 -2.93 4.26 -16.88
CA LEU A 222 -1.79 4.19 -17.79
C LEU A 222 -2.23 3.85 -19.22
N LEU A 223 -3.02 2.79 -19.37
CA LEU A 223 -3.52 2.36 -20.67
C LEU A 223 -4.43 3.41 -21.31
N TYR A 224 -5.30 4.04 -20.53
CA TYR A 224 -6.16 5.12 -21.01
C TYR A 224 -5.35 6.26 -21.63
N TRP A 225 -4.37 6.80 -20.89
CA TRP A 225 -3.56 7.90 -21.39
C TRP A 225 -2.62 7.49 -22.52
N ALA A 226 -2.10 6.26 -22.51
CA ALA A 226 -1.33 5.72 -23.64
C ALA A 226 -2.17 5.69 -24.91
N LEU A 227 -3.42 5.21 -24.84
CA LEU A 227 -4.34 5.21 -25.97
C LEU A 227 -4.68 6.63 -26.44
N GLN A 228 -4.85 7.60 -25.53
CA GLN A 228 -5.11 9.00 -25.90
C GLN A 228 -3.89 9.66 -26.56
N ILE A 229 -2.67 9.37 -26.10
CA ILE A 229 -1.44 9.99 -26.63
C ILE A 229 -1.06 9.37 -27.98
N PHE A 230 -1.17 8.06 -28.13
CA PHE A 230 -0.73 7.34 -29.33
C PHE A 230 -1.83 7.10 -30.35
N GLY A 231 -3.10 6.94 -29.92
CA GLY A 231 -4.23 6.67 -30.79
C GLY A 231 -4.75 7.90 -31.56
N ASN A 232 -4.37 9.10 -31.13
CA ASN A 232 -4.74 10.36 -31.78
C ASN A 232 -3.80 10.74 -32.94
N ARG A 233 -3.03 9.77 -33.46
CA ARG A 233 -2.02 9.95 -34.52
C ARG A 233 -2.55 9.64 -35.94
N ASN A 234 -3.86 9.49 -36.11
CA ASN A 234 -4.53 9.34 -37.40
C ASN A 234 -5.47 10.51 -37.66
#